data_AF-A0A1E4FHH0-F1
#
_entry.id   AF-A0A1E4FHH0-F1
#
_cell.length_a   1.000
_cell.length_b   1.000
_cell.length_c   1.000
_cell.angle_alpha   90.00
_cell.angle_beta   90.00
_cell.angle_gamma   90.00
#
_symmetry.space_group_name_H-M   'P 1'
#
loop_
_entity.id
_entity.type
_entity.pdbx_description
1 polymer ?
#
loop_
_entity_poly.entity_id
_entity_poly.type
_entity_poly.pdbx_seq_one_letter_code
_entity_poly.pdbx_strand_id
1 'polypeptide(L)'
;MTDTPTKEAVFKQRFINVLADLQQDGVNDAEVMAMVGNLASDLADSLEQTSWSGAKRALSATAYDALLSSFVTRGNEHHQKGEHKEAYAIQVLTVSLVVATQRKDPELARGEELMDEVIDYAVSGFRQAMSSLH
;
A
#
# COMPACT_ATOMS: atom_id res chain seq x y z
N MET A 1 13.90 -17.52 28.47
CA MET A 1 12.50 -17.35 28.02
C MET A 1 12.59 -16.81 26.61
N THR A 2 12.17 -17.57 25.60
CA THR A 2 12.04 -17.07 24.24
C THR A 2 10.63 -16.52 24.09
N ASP A 3 10.44 -15.24 24.40
CA ASP A 3 9.15 -14.58 24.12
C ASP A 3 8.93 -14.59 22.61
N THR A 4 7.88 -15.28 22.18
CA THR A 4 7.46 -15.24 20.78
C THR A 4 6.86 -13.86 20.53
N PRO A 5 7.33 -13.10 19.52
CA PRO A 5 6.83 -11.77 19.26
C PRO A 5 5.34 -11.80 18.91
N THR A 6 4.59 -10.79 19.37
CA THR A 6 3.16 -10.65 19.05
C THR A 6 2.94 -10.37 17.57
N LYS A 7 1.72 -10.58 17.06
CA LYS A 7 1.38 -10.29 15.66
C LYS A 7 1.59 -8.81 15.33
N GLU A 8 1.26 -7.93 16.27
CA GLU A 8 1.43 -6.49 16.17
C GLU A 8 2.91 -6.13 16.08
N ALA A 9 3.78 -6.75 16.89
CA ALA A 9 5.22 -6.53 16.83
C ALA A 9 5.82 -7.00 15.50
N VAL A 10 5.39 -8.18 15.02
CA VAL A 10 5.82 -8.71 13.71
C VAL A 10 5.34 -7.80 12.57
N PHE A 11 4.10 -7.31 12.63
CA PHE A 11 3.57 -6.39 11.64
C PHE A 11 4.34 -5.05 11.66
N LYS A 12 4.57 -4.47 12.83
CA LYS A 12 5.29 -3.22 12.98
C LYS A 12 6.68 -3.29 12.35
N GLN A 13 7.42 -4.37 12.57
CA GLN A 13 8.72 -4.57 11.93
C GLN A 13 8.60 -4.64 10.40
N ARG A 14 7.61 -5.37 9.87
CA ARG A 14 7.38 -5.46 8.42
C ARG A 14 7.01 -4.11 7.83
N PHE A 15 6.14 -3.35 8.50
CA PHE A 15 5.73 -2.03 8.08
C PHE A 15 6.92 -1.07 8.00
N ILE A 16 7.77 -1.04 9.04
CA ILE A 16 9.00 -0.23 9.05
C ILE A 16 9.91 -0.58 7.87
N ASN A 17 10.12 -1.87 7.61
CA ASN A 17 10.98 -2.30 6.51
C ASN A 17 10.42 -1.87 5.16
N VAL A 18 9.13 -2.08 4.89
CA VAL A 18 8.52 -1.68 3.61
C VAL A 18 8.52 -0.17 3.44
N LEU A 19 8.26 0.61 4.50
CA LEU A 19 8.33 2.06 4.44
C LEU A 19 9.76 2.54 4.15
N ALA A 20 10.76 1.94 4.79
CA ALA A 20 12.17 2.28 4.53
C ALA A 20 12.57 1.93 3.09
N ASP A 21 12.25 0.73 2.60
CA ASP A 21 12.53 0.30 1.23
C ASP A 21 11.83 1.22 0.21
N LEU A 22 10.59 1.63 0.49
CA LEU A 22 9.84 2.55 -0.36
C LEU A 22 10.53 3.91 -0.43
N GLN A 23 10.96 4.45 0.71
CA GLN A 23 11.63 5.76 0.78
C GLN A 23 13.03 5.77 0.16
N GLN A 24 13.77 4.66 0.25
CA GLN A 24 15.13 4.56 -0.27
C GLN A 24 15.15 4.30 -1.77
N ASP A 25 14.40 3.30 -2.22
CA ASP A 25 14.50 2.78 -3.59
C ASP A 25 13.19 2.90 -4.34
N GLY A 26 12.06 2.57 -3.70
CA GLY A 26 10.76 2.47 -4.36
C GLY A 26 10.29 3.79 -5.01
N VAL A 27 10.48 4.92 -4.34
CA VAL A 27 10.13 6.26 -4.89
C VAL A 27 10.92 6.64 -6.13
N ASN A 28 12.09 6.04 -6.34
CA ASN A 28 12.97 6.32 -7.47
C ASN A 28 12.76 5.33 -8.64
N ASP A 29 12.03 4.24 -8.42
CA ASP A 29 11.66 3.28 -9.47
C ASP A 29 10.33 3.71 -10.12
N ALA A 30 10.44 4.33 -11.29
CA ALA A 30 9.30 4.85 -12.04
C ALA A 30 8.27 3.75 -12.40
N GLU A 31 8.73 2.51 -12.62
CA GLU A 31 7.83 1.40 -12.95
C GLU A 31 7.04 0.96 -11.71
N VAL A 32 7.71 0.85 -10.56
CA VAL A 32 7.04 0.58 -9.27
C VAL A 32 6.02 1.68 -8.96
N MET A 33 6.42 2.96 -9.09
CA MET A 33 5.52 4.08 -8.81
C MET A 33 4.33 4.12 -9.77
N ALA A 34 4.51 3.76 -11.05
CA ALA A 34 3.40 3.61 -11.99
C ALA A 34 2.46 2.47 -11.60
N MET A 35 2.98 1.31 -11.18
CA MET A 35 2.16 0.18 -10.72
C MET A 35 1.38 0.51 -9.45
N VAL A 36 2.02 1.13 -8.46
CA VAL A 36 1.38 1.60 -7.22
C VAL A 36 0.29 2.61 -7.56
N GLY A 37 0.61 3.62 -8.39
CA GLY A 37 -0.33 4.65 -8.81
C GLY A 37 -1.56 4.09 -9.52
N ASN A 38 -1.36 3.19 -10.49
CA ASN A 38 -2.43 2.52 -11.23
C ASN A 38 -3.37 1.71 -10.31
N LEU A 39 -2.80 0.82 -9.49
CA LEU A 39 -3.60 -0.03 -8.60
C LEU A 39 -4.36 0.81 -7.56
N ALA A 40 -3.73 1.83 -7.00
CA ALA A 40 -4.34 2.71 -6.02
C ALA A 40 -5.40 3.62 -6.64
N SER A 41 -5.19 4.12 -7.87
CA SER A 41 -6.19 4.94 -8.57
C SER A 41 -7.42 4.14 -8.92
N ASP A 42 -7.27 2.92 -9.43
CA ASP A 42 -8.40 2.04 -9.77
C ASP A 42 -9.29 1.77 -8.56
N LEU A 43 -8.67 1.51 -7.40
CA LEU A 43 -9.38 1.28 -6.14
C LEU A 43 -10.05 2.56 -5.63
N ALA A 44 -9.36 3.70 -5.69
CA ALA A 44 -9.93 4.98 -5.29
C ALA A 44 -11.13 5.35 -6.16
N ASP A 45 -11.03 5.18 -7.47
CA ASP A 45 -12.10 5.44 -8.43
C ASP A 45 -13.32 4.55 -8.17
N SER A 46 -13.10 3.26 -7.85
CA SER A 46 -14.18 2.32 -7.50
C SER A 46 -14.98 2.72 -6.25
N LEU A 47 -14.38 3.55 -5.39
CA LEU A 47 -14.96 4.08 -4.16
C LEU A 47 -15.33 5.57 -4.27
N GLU A 48 -15.31 6.12 -5.49
CA GLU A 48 -15.57 7.54 -5.77
C GLU A 48 -14.65 8.49 -4.98
N GLN A 49 -13.41 8.08 -4.73
CA GLN A 49 -12.40 8.85 -4.02
C GLN A 49 -11.30 9.36 -4.97
N THR A 50 -10.72 10.50 -4.63
CA THR A 50 -9.64 11.10 -5.42
C THR A 50 -8.25 10.67 -4.96
N SER A 51 -8.13 9.95 -3.85
CA SER A 51 -6.84 9.52 -3.29
C SER A 51 -6.95 8.14 -2.63
N TRP A 52 -5.81 7.46 -2.48
CA TRP A 52 -5.74 6.20 -1.76
C TRP A 52 -6.07 6.37 -0.28
N SER A 53 -5.54 7.43 0.34
CA SER A 53 -5.86 7.76 1.74
C SER A 53 -7.36 8.01 1.96
N GLY A 54 -8.04 8.63 0.99
CA GLY A 54 -9.49 8.79 0.95
C GLY A 54 -10.21 7.43 0.80
N ALA A 55 -9.75 6.60 -0.15
CA ALA A 55 -10.26 5.26 -0.38
C ALA A 55 -10.25 4.41 0.90
N LYS A 56 -9.11 4.38 1.62
CA LYS A 56 -8.98 3.64 2.89
C LYS A 56 -10.00 4.07 3.95
N ARG A 57 -10.32 5.36 4.03
CA ARG A 57 -11.30 5.91 4.98
C ARG A 57 -12.74 5.58 4.60
N ALA A 58 -13.01 5.39 3.32
CA ALA A 58 -14.34 5.06 2.79
C ALA A 58 -14.67 3.56 2.86
N LEU A 59 -13.69 2.68 3.08
CA LEU A 59 -13.88 1.24 3.13
C LEU A 59 -14.82 0.83 4.28
N SER A 60 -15.84 0.03 3.95
CA SER A 60 -16.54 -0.76 4.96
C SER A 60 -15.65 -1.90 5.46
N ALA A 61 -15.96 -2.47 6.63
CA ALA A 61 -15.22 -3.62 7.16
C ALA A 61 -15.21 -4.82 6.18
N THR A 62 -16.35 -5.12 5.54
CA THR A 62 -16.44 -6.18 4.53
C THR A 62 -15.58 -5.89 3.30
N ALA A 63 -15.57 -4.65 2.83
CA ALA A 63 -14.74 -4.25 1.69
C ALA A 63 -13.24 -4.30 2.03
N TYR A 64 -12.87 -3.90 3.25
CA TYR A 64 -11.52 -4.02 3.78
C TYR A 64 -11.05 -5.49 3.78
N ASP A 65 -11.83 -6.40 4.35
CA ASP A 65 -11.46 -7.83 4.44
C ASP A 65 -11.31 -8.46 3.06
N ALA A 66 -12.23 -8.14 2.13
CA ALA A 66 -12.18 -8.62 0.76
C ALA A 66 -10.94 -8.09 0.02
N LEU A 67 -10.64 -6.80 0.18
CA LEU A 67 -9.47 -6.17 -0.44
C LEU A 67 -8.16 -6.75 0.10
N LEU A 68 -8.05 -6.90 1.43
CA LEU A 68 -6.88 -7.49 2.07
C LEU A 68 -6.64 -8.94 1.59
N SER A 69 -7.71 -9.74 1.51
CA SER A 69 -7.62 -11.12 0.99
C SER A 69 -7.16 -11.15 -0.47
N SER A 70 -7.69 -10.25 -1.31
CA SER A 70 -7.31 -10.11 -2.71
C SER A 70 -5.83 -9.73 -2.86
N PHE A 71 -5.36 -8.74 -2.09
CA PHE A 71 -3.96 -8.34 -2.09
C PHE A 71 -3.02 -9.47 -1.66
N VAL A 72 -3.33 -10.18 -0.58
CA VAL A 72 -2.53 -11.34 -0.14
C VAL A 72 -2.45 -12.40 -1.23
N THR A 73 -3.57 -12.70 -1.88
CA THR A 73 -3.63 -13.70 -2.96
C THR A 73 -2.78 -13.27 -4.15
N ARG A 74 -3.07 -12.09 -4.71
CA ARG A 74 -2.38 -11.59 -5.90
C ARG A 74 -0.89 -11.33 -5.65
N GLY A 75 -0.53 -10.76 -4.50
CA GLY A 75 0.87 -10.53 -4.14
C GLY A 75 1.68 -11.82 -4.08
N ASN A 76 1.10 -12.90 -3.52
CA ASN A 76 1.72 -14.22 -3.51
C ASN A 76 1.83 -14.83 -4.91
N GLU A 77 0.81 -14.67 -5.76
CA GLU A 77 0.84 -15.14 -7.15
C GLU A 77 1.95 -14.46 -7.96
N HIS A 78 2.05 -13.12 -7.90
CA HIS A 78 3.12 -12.36 -8.56
C HIS A 78 4.50 -12.78 -8.04
N HIS A 79 4.65 -12.93 -6.73
CA HIS A 79 5.90 -13.39 -6.14
C HIS A 79 6.29 -14.80 -6.63
N GLN A 80 5.35 -15.74 -6.73
CA GLN A 80 5.60 -17.08 -7.24
C GLN A 80 5.98 -17.11 -8.73
N LYS A 81 5.50 -16.15 -9.51
CA LYS A 81 5.83 -15.98 -10.93
C LYS A 81 7.15 -15.24 -11.17
N GLY A 82 7.78 -14.68 -10.14
CA GLY A 82 8.98 -13.85 -10.27
C GLY A 82 8.68 -12.41 -10.70
N GLU A 83 7.42 -11.99 -10.64
CA GLU A 83 6.94 -10.64 -10.96
C GLU A 83 7.15 -9.74 -9.73
N HIS A 84 8.43 -9.49 -9.41
CA HIS A 84 8.83 -8.90 -8.13
C HIS A 84 8.33 -7.46 -7.93
N LYS A 85 8.22 -6.65 -8.99
CA LYS A 85 7.76 -5.26 -8.89
C LYS A 85 6.26 -5.18 -8.62
N GLU A 86 5.48 -6.03 -9.28
CA GLU A 86 4.04 -6.16 -9.04
C GLU A 86 3.76 -6.69 -7.64
N ALA A 87 4.50 -7.72 -7.21
CA ALA A 87 4.42 -8.23 -5.85
C ALA A 87 4.75 -7.14 -4.81
N TYR A 88 5.78 -6.33 -5.09
CA TYR A 88 6.18 -5.23 -4.23
C TYR A 88 5.14 -4.10 -4.18
N ALA A 89 4.59 -3.68 -5.33
CA ALA A 89 3.53 -2.67 -5.38
C ALA A 89 2.30 -3.12 -4.57
N ILE A 90 1.91 -4.39 -4.68
CA ILE A 90 0.82 -4.95 -3.88
C ILE A 90 1.21 -5.00 -2.39
N GLN A 91 2.44 -5.35 -2.06
CA GLN A 91 2.92 -5.34 -0.67
C GLN A 91 2.83 -3.94 -0.04
N VAL A 92 3.23 -2.90 -0.78
CA VAL A 92 3.10 -1.49 -0.38
C VAL A 92 1.64 -1.16 -0.04
N LEU A 93 0.70 -1.45 -0.94
CA LEU A 93 -0.72 -1.21 -0.69
C LEU A 93 -1.29 -2.06 0.46
N THR A 94 -0.82 -3.30 0.60
CA THR A 94 -1.23 -4.22 1.67
C THR A 94 -0.83 -3.68 3.04
N VAL A 95 0.43 -3.27 3.22
CA VAL A 95 0.87 -2.77 4.53
C VAL A 95 0.27 -1.40 4.84
N SER A 96 0.05 -0.53 3.83
CA SER A 96 -0.68 0.74 3.99
C SER A 96 -2.13 0.52 4.41
N LEU A 97 -2.78 -0.54 3.91
CA LEU A 97 -4.13 -0.92 4.31
C LEU A 97 -4.17 -1.41 5.77
N VAL A 98 -3.25 -2.30 6.16
CA VAL A 98 -3.24 -2.88 7.51
C VAL A 98 -2.86 -1.84 8.58
N VAL A 99 -1.88 -0.96 8.29
CA VAL A 99 -1.43 0.04 9.27
C VAL A 99 -2.55 1.01 9.67
N ALA A 100 -3.51 1.26 8.77
CA ALA A 100 -4.70 2.07 9.05
C ALA A 100 -5.57 1.56 10.22
N THR A 101 -5.46 0.26 10.54
CA THR A 101 -6.17 -0.36 11.67
C THR A 101 -5.40 -0.31 12.99
N GLN A 102 -4.12 0.10 12.94
CA GLN A 102 -3.17 0.05 14.06
C GLN A 102 -2.81 1.44 14.63
N ARG A 103 -3.59 2.48 14.32
CA ARG A 103 -3.36 3.89 14.70
C ARG A 103 -3.27 4.18 16.21
N LYS A 104 -3.53 3.18 17.07
CA LYS A 104 -3.28 3.30 18.52
C LYS A 104 -1.80 3.35 18.84
N ASP A 105 -0.94 2.82 17.97
CA ASP A 105 0.52 3.00 18.06
C ASP A 105 0.93 4.31 17.35
N PRO A 106 1.49 5.30 18.07
CA PRO A 106 1.84 6.60 17.49
C PRO A 106 2.91 6.53 16.39
N GLU A 107 3.81 5.56 16.43
CA GLU A 107 4.84 5.39 15.40
C GLU A 107 4.23 4.86 14.10
N LEU A 108 3.30 3.90 14.23
CA LEU A 108 2.54 3.40 13.09
C LEU A 108 1.63 4.47 12.48
N ALA A 109 0.99 5.30 13.30
CA ALA A 109 0.16 6.40 12.81
C ALA A 109 0.97 7.41 11.97
N ARG A 110 2.15 7.83 12.46
CA ARG A 110 3.04 8.74 11.70
C ARG A 110 3.58 8.08 10.43
N GLY A 111 3.97 6.81 10.52
CA GLY A 111 4.44 6.07 9.36
C GLY A 111 3.35 5.90 8.30
N GLU A 112 2.10 5.67 8.72
CA GLU A 112 0.95 5.60 7.81
C GLU A 112 0.82 6.88 6.99
N GLU A 113 0.89 8.04 7.64
CA GLU A 113 0.82 9.35 6.95
C GLU A 113 1.89 9.49 5.88
N LEU A 114 3.16 9.16 6.20
CA LEU A 114 4.27 9.19 5.25
C LEU A 114 4.06 8.22 4.07
N MET A 115 3.56 7.02 4.34
CA MET A 115 3.31 6.03 3.32
C MET A 115 2.15 6.46 2.40
N ASP A 116 1.11 7.03 2.97
CA ASP A 116 -0.06 7.52 2.24
C ASP A 116 0.30 8.70 1.34
N GLU A 117 1.15 9.62 1.80
CA GLU A 117 1.66 10.73 0.97
C GLU A 117 2.36 10.22 -0.29
N VAL A 118 3.20 9.19 -0.16
CA VAL A 118 3.92 8.58 -1.29
C VAL A 118 2.95 7.91 -2.27
N ILE A 119 1.97 7.15 -1.75
CA ILE A 119 0.98 6.47 -2.59
C ILE A 119 0.06 7.48 -3.29
N ASP A 120 -0.39 8.52 -2.59
CA ASP A 120 -1.24 9.57 -3.16
C ASP A 120 -0.48 10.40 -4.22
N TYR A 121 0.82 10.60 -4.03
CA TYR A 121 1.70 11.15 -5.07
C TYR A 121 1.75 10.26 -6.31
N ALA A 122 1.89 8.93 -6.13
CA ALA A 122 1.87 7.96 -7.21
C ALA A 122 0.54 7.99 -7.99
N VAL A 123 -0.60 8.03 -7.28
CA VAL A 123 -1.94 8.16 -7.86
C VAL A 123 -2.05 9.42 -8.72
N SER A 124 -1.60 10.55 -8.18
CA SER A 124 -1.64 11.84 -8.88
C SER A 124 -0.77 11.82 -10.14
N GLY A 125 0.45 11.29 -10.04
CA GLY A 125 1.37 11.16 -11.17
C GLY A 125 0.83 10.24 -12.27
N PHE A 126 0.25 9.09 -11.89
CA PHE A 126 -0.37 8.16 -12.82
C PHE A 126 -1.54 8.80 -13.58
N ARG A 127 -2.47 9.46 -12.87
CA ARG A 127 -3.60 10.15 -13.49
C ARG A 127 -3.16 11.27 -14.43
N GLN A 128 -2.12 12.03 -14.07
CA GLN A 128 -1.56 13.06 -14.94
C GLN A 128 -0.98 12.46 -16.23
N ALA A 129 -0.25 11.35 -16.13
CA ALA A 129 0.28 10.65 -17.29
C ALA A 129 -0.84 10.16 -18.23
N MET A 130 -1.90 9.57 -17.67
CA MET A 130 -3.07 9.10 -18.45
C MET A 130 -3.85 10.23 -19.11
N SER A 131 -3.97 11.39 -18.46
CA SER A 131 -4.59 12.58 -19.05
C SER A 131 -3.76 13.20 -20.17
N SER A 132 -2.43 13.01 -20.16
CA SER A 132 -1.53 13.59 -21.18
C SER A 132 -1.44 12.73 -22.45
N LEU A 133 -2.00 11.52 -22.42
CA LEU A 133 -2.05 10.57 -23.54
C LEU A 133 -3.30 10.73 -24.42
N HIS A 134 -4.23 11.62 -24.04
CA HIS A 134 -5.46 11.94 -24.76
C HIS A 134 -5.44 13.39 -25.26
#